data_AF-A0A2H9QNI2-F1
#
_entry.id   AF-A0A2H9QNI2-F1
#
_cell.length_a   1.000
_cell.length_b   1.000
_cell.length_c   1.000
_cell.angle_alpha   90.00
_cell.angle_beta   90.00
_cell.angle_gamma   90.00
#
_symmetry.space_group_name_H-M   'P 1'
#
loop_
_entity.id
_entity.type
_entity.pdbx_description
1 polymer ?
#
loop_
_entity_poly.entity_id
_entity_poly.type
_entity_poly.pdbx_seq_one_letter_code
_entity_poly.pdbx_strand_id
1 'polypeptide(L)'
;MNLPEYFKNLEEDVHKIYDLAAEARKKGLDPVSDVEISLASSLAERAIGVVETKYPQLKNEKIINRIKDLEKEFGLLDPVVCLTIAEEVAKEKFCKFRDLLEGIDAGMRVGMAYWTLGVVSSPLEGYTNFTLKKTKDGKDFFSVYYSGPIRSAGATGAAFS
;
A
#
# COMPACT_ATOMS: atom_id res chain seq x y z
N MET A 1 -14.96 24.75 19.85
CA MET A 1 -14.64 23.32 19.68
C MET A 1 -13.12 23.20 19.70
N ASN A 2 -12.57 22.45 20.64
CA ASN A 2 -11.13 22.21 20.73
C ASN A 2 -10.78 21.06 19.77
N LEU A 3 -10.14 21.37 18.63
CA LEU A 3 -9.84 20.40 17.57
C LEU A 3 -8.98 19.22 18.06
N PRO A 4 -7.86 19.45 18.80
CA PRO A 4 -7.10 18.37 19.41
C PRO A 4 -7.92 17.43 20.29
N GLU A 5 -8.79 17.99 21.13
CA GLU A 5 -9.65 17.21 22.02
C GLU A 5 -10.72 16.43 21.26
N TYR A 6 -11.27 17.01 20.20
CA TYR A 6 -12.19 16.32 19.30
C TYR A 6 -11.54 15.08 18.65
N PHE A 7 -10.35 15.24 18.07
CA PHE A 7 -9.64 14.11 17.46
C PHE A 7 -9.23 13.06 18.49
N LYS A 8 -8.78 13.46 19.69
CA LYS A 8 -8.47 12.54 20.78
C LYS A 8 -9.67 11.69 21.17
N ASN A 9 -10.85 12.30 21.30
CA ASN A 9 -12.07 11.57 21.65
C ASN A 9 -12.46 10.56 20.56
N LEU A 10 -12.33 10.94 19.28
CA LEU A 10 -12.56 10.01 18.16
C LEU A 10 -11.59 8.83 18.17
N GLU A 11 -10.30 9.10 18.40
CA GLU A 11 -9.27 8.08 18.47
C GLU A 11 -9.51 7.10 19.63
N GLU A 12 -9.85 7.61 20.82
CA GLU A 12 -10.21 6.80 21.98
C GLU A 12 -11.43 5.90 21.70
N ASP A 13 -12.47 6.43 21.06
CA ASP A 13 -13.67 5.65 20.73
C ASP A 13 -13.41 4.61 19.63
N VAL A 14 -12.58 4.94 18.64
CA VAL A 14 -12.11 3.98 17.63
C VAL A 14 -11.35 2.84 18.28
N HIS A 15 -10.42 3.13 19.20
CA HIS A 15 -9.65 2.09 19.90
C HIS A 15 -10.54 1.19 20.77
N LYS A 16 -11.51 1.75 21.50
CA LYS A 16 -12.48 0.94 22.28
C LYS A 16 -13.22 -0.07 21.39
N ILE A 17 -13.68 0.36 20.22
CA ILE A 17 -14.39 -0.51 19.27
C ILE A 17 -13.43 -1.53 18.66
N TYR A 18 -12.20 -1.11 18.35
CA TYR A 18 -11.18 -1.99 17.78
C TYR A 18 -10.80 -3.13 18.74
N ASP A 19 -10.63 -2.82 20.03
CA ASP A 19 -10.32 -3.81 21.07
C ASP A 19 -11.46 -4.83 21.22
N LEU A 20 -12.71 -4.35 21.23
CA LEU A 20 -13.89 -5.22 21.24
C LEU A 20 -13.93 -6.15 20.01
N ALA A 21 -13.64 -5.61 18.82
CA ALA A 21 -13.56 -6.41 17.60
C ALA A 21 -12.44 -7.45 17.68
N ALA A 22 -11.29 -7.11 18.23
CA ALA A 22 -10.17 -8.03 18.43
C ALA A 22 -10.51 -9.16 19.40
N GLU A 23 -11.22 -8.87 20.51
CA GLU A 23 -11.74 -9.89 21.42
C GLU A 23 -12.73 -10.83 20.75
N ALA A 24 -13.60 -10.30 19.87
CA ALA A 24 -14.53 -11.11 19.10
C ALA A 24 -13.80 -12.03 18.10
N ARG A 25 -12.87 -11.49 17.31
CA ARG A 25 -12.08 -12.25 16.32
C ARG A 25 -11.27 -13.38 16.96
N LYS A 26 -10.73 -13.17 18.16
CA LYS A 26 -10.00 -14.19 18.95
C LYS A 26 -10.82 -15.43 19.31
N LYS A 27 -12.16 -15.37 19.21
CA LYS A 27 -13.02 -16.55 19.40
C LYS A 27 -12.90 -17.58 18.28
N GLY A 28 -12.27 -17.22 17.16
CA GLY A 28 -12.02 -18.14 16.04
C GLY A 28 -13.28 -18.54 15.27
N LEU A 29 -14.31 -17.69 15.28
CA LEU A 29 -15.58 -17.90 14.57
C LEU A 29 -15.59 -17.29 13.17
N ASP A 30 -14.58 -16.48 12.85
CA ASP A 30 -14.39 -15.77 11.58
C ASP A 30 -13.20 -16.36 10.80
N PRO A 31 -13.04 -16.04 9.50
CA PRO A 31 -11.95 -16.56 8.67
C PRO A 31 -10.53 -16.31 9.21
N VAL A 32 -10.36 -15.24 10.00
CA VAL A 32 -9.10 -14.91 10.69
C VAL A 32 -9.35 -14.47 12.12
N SER A 33 -8.37 -14.72 12.99
CA SER A 33 -8.40 -14.45 14.43
C SER A 33 -8.13 -13.00 14.83
N ASP A 34 -7.79 -12.15 13.86
CA ASP A 34 -7.36 -10.78 14.06
C ASP A 34 -8.27 -9.81 13.28
N VAL A 35 -8.25 -8.53 13.67
CA VAL A 35 -8.99 -7.49 12.95
C VAL A 35 -8.26 -7.19 11.63
N GLU A 36 -8.96 -7.37 10.51
CA GLU A 36 -8.38 -7.22 9.16
C GLU A 36 -8.29 -5.76 8.68
N ILE A 37 -9.07 -4.86 9.28
CA ILE A 37 -9.11 -3.45 8.90
C ILE A 37 -8.03 -2.69 9.68
N SER A 38 -6.86 -2.48 9.10
CA SER A 38 -5.79 -1.70 9.73
C SER A 38 -6.18 -0.24 9.96
N LEU A 39 -5.84 0.31 11.12
CA LEU A 39 -5.95 1.74 11.41
C LEU A 39 -4.81 2.51 10.74
N ALA A 40 -5.11 3.69 10.22
CA ALA A 40 -4.13 4.57 9.59
C ALA A 40 -4.50 6.03 9.82
N SER A 41 -3.52 6.86 10.18
CA SER A 41 -3.68 8.29 10.46
C SER A 41 -3.17 9.19 9.32
N SER A 42 -2.41 8.62 8.37
CA SER A 42 -1.80 9.37 7.27
C SER A 42 -1.95 8.67 5.91
N LEU A 43 -1.70 9.42 4.83
CA LEU A 43 -1.65 8.86 3.48
C LEU A 43 -0.59 7.75 3.37
N ALA A 44 0.61 7.99 3.89
CA ALA A 44 1.70 7.02 3.90
C ALA A 44 1.30 5.72 4.61
N GLU A 45 0.66 5.83 5.79
CA GLU A 45 0.16 4.67 6.53
C GLU A 45 -0.92 3.91 5.76
N ARG A 46 -1.87 4.61 5.13
CA ARG A 46 -2.89 3.95 4.28
C ARG A 46 -2.25 3.22 3.10
N ALA A 47 -1.35 3.88 2.38
CA ALA A 47 -0.70 3.30 1.21
C ALA A 47 0.07 2.02 1.55
N ILE A 48 0.87 2.04 2.62
CA ILE A 48 1.58 0.85 3.09
C ILE A 48 0.63 -0.19 3.68
N GLY A 49 -0.37 0.23 4.45
CA GLY A 49 -1.37 -0.63 5.06
C GLY A 49 -2.17 -1.46 4.06
N VAL A 50 -2.42 -0.92 2.86
CA VAL A 50 -3.03 -1.69 1.77
C VAL A 50 -2.07 -2.79 1.29
N VAL A 51 -0.80 -2.47 1.04
CA VAL A 51 0.12 -3.42 0.40
C VAL A 51 0.67 -4.46 1.39
N GLU A 52 0.76 -4.16 2.69
CA GLU A 52 1.24 -5.11 3.70
C GLU A 52 0.35 -6.36 3.83
N THR A 53 -0.92 -6.27 3.41
CA THR A 53 -1.82 -7.44 3.34
C THR A 53 -1.27 -8.55 2.43
N LYS A 54 -0.56 -8.17 1.36
CA LYS A 54 0.12 -9.10 0.45
C LYS A 54 1.59 -9.31 0.82
N TYR A 55 2.25 -8.25 1.26
CA TYR A 55 3.67 -8.24 1.62
C TYR A 55 3.87 -7.79 3.08
N PRO A 56 3.64 -8.67 4.07
CA PRO A 56 3.70 -8.31 5.48
C PRO A 56 5.03 -7.68 5.93
N GLN A 57 6.13 -8.00 5.23
CA GLN A 57 7.45 -7.41 5.48
C GLN A 57 7.53 -5.90 5.18
N LEU A 58 6.55 -5.33 4.47
CA LEU A 58 6.43 -3.88 4.24
C LEU A 58 5.84 -3.14 5.44
N LYS A 59 5.33 -3.86 6.46
CA LYS A 59 4.90 -3.27 7.73
C LYS A 59 6.11 -2.73 8.50
N ASN A 60 6.60 -1.58 8.07
CA ASN A 60 7.86 -1.01 8.53
C ASN A 60 7.75 0.51 8.57
N GLU A 61 7.83 1.06 9.78
CA GLU A 61 7.76 2.50 10.04
C GLU A 61 8.82 3.30 9.26
N LYS A 62 9.95 2.70 8.91
CA LYS A 62 10.99 3.37 8.11
C LYS A 62 10.47 3.75 6.72
N ILE A 63 9.60 2.93 6.12
CA ILE A 63 8.99 3.21 4.81
C ILE A 63 8.03 4.39 4.93
N ILE A 64 7.18 4.38 5.97
CA ILE A 64 6.21 5.44 6.24
C ILE A 64 6.94 6.78 6.46
N ASN A 65 7.98 6.79 7.29
CA ASN A 65 8.78 7.99 7.56
C ASN A 65 9.49 8.47 6.29
N ARG A 66 9.99 7.55 5.45
CA ARG A 66 10.61 7.91 4.18
C ARG A 66 9.62 8.58 3.22
N ILE A 67 8.39 8.08 3.11
CA ILE A 67 7.34 8.73 2.32
C ILE A 67 7.08 10.14 2.86
N LYS A 68 6.93 10.31 4.18
CA LYS A 68 6.72 11.62 4.81
C LYS A 68 7.87 12.59 4.56
N ASP A 69 9.10 12.11 4.48
CA ASP A 69 10.26 12.96 4.15
C ASP A 69 10.30 13.35 2.67
N LEU A 70 9.99 12.42 1.76
CA LEU A 70 9.81 12.72 0.34
C LEU A 70 8.67 13.73 0.11
N GLU A 71 7.56 13.62 0.84
CA GLU A 71 6.45 14.57 0.80
C GLU A 71 6.85 15.97 1.25
N LYS A 72 7.72 16.09 2.26
CA LYS A 72 8.25 17.40 2.69
C LYS A 72 9.16 18.02 1.64
N GLU A 73 9.90 17.19 0.90
CA GLU A 73 10.88 17.63 -0.10
C GLU A 73 10.20 18.03 -1.42
N PHE A 74 9.32 17.17 -1.95
CA PHE A 74 8.73 17.32 -3.28
C PHE A 74 7.26 17.76 -3.27
N GLY A 75 6.58 17.59 -2.15
CA GLY A 75 5.15 17.85 -2.01
C GLY A 75 4.30 16.59 -1.94
N LEU A 76 3.11 16.74 -1.36
CA LEU A 76 2.13 15.67 -1.23
C LEU A 76 1.65 15.22 -2.62
N LEU A 77 1.66 13.90 -2.88
CA LEU A 77 1.25 13.29 -4.16
C LEU A 77 2.07 13.72 -5.37
N ASP A 78 3.30 14.21 -5.17
CA ASP A 78 4.19 14.43 -6.30
C ASP A 78 4.62 13.07 -6.92
N PRO A 79 4.62 12.92 -8.27
CA PRO A 79 5.07 11.70 -8.93
C PRO A 79 6.47 11.25 -8.52
N VAL A 80 7.37 12.16 -8.16
CA VAL A 80 8.72 11.84 -7.67
C VAL A 80 8.64 11.05 -6.35
N VAL A 81 7.73 11.39 -5.43
CA VAL A 81 7.53 10.63 -4.19
C VAL A 81 7.14 9.20 -4.52
N CYS A 82 6.16 9.04 -5.40
CA CYS A 82 5.63 7.75 -5.82
C CYS A 82 6.71 6.86 -6.48
N LEU A 83 7.42 7.39 -7.47
CA LEU A 83 8.44 6.65 -8.21
C LEU A 83 9.64 6.32 -7.32
N THR A 84 10.05 7.26 -6.46
CA THR A 84 11.16 7.05 -5.54
C THR A 84 10.84 5.96 -4.54
N ILE A 85 9.68 6.00 -3.86
CA ILE A 85 9.36 4.97 -2.88
C ILE A 85 9.20 3.58 -3.52
N ALA A 86 8.61 3.50 -4.72
CA ALA A 86 8.49 2.26 -5.47
C ALA A 86 9.87 1.67 -5.80
N GLU A 87 10.80 2.49 -6.27
CA GLU A 87 12.17 2.07 -6.56
C GLU A 87 12.94 1.67 -5.29
N GLU A 88 12.83 2.43 -4.21
CA GLU A 88 13.51 2.15 -2.94
C GLU A 88 13.03 0.83 -2.31
N VAL A 89 11.73 0.55 -2.42
CA VAL A 89 11.16 -0.75 -2.03
C VAL A 89 11.71 -1.85 -2.94
N ALA A 90 11.66 -1.70 -4.26
CA ALA A 90 12.16 -2.71 -5.19
C ALA A 90 13.66 -3.01 -5.03
N LYS A 91 14.43 -2.02 -4.61
CA LYS A 91 15.87 -2.13 -4.27
C LYS A 91 16.15 -2.67 -2.86
N GLU A 92 15.14 -3.16 -2.16
CA GLU A 92 15.28 -3.75 -0.83
C GLU A 92 15.88 -2.80 0.23
N LYS A 93 15.62 -1.48 0.14
CA LYS A 93 16.16 -0.54 1.14
C LYS A 93 15.58 -0.74 2.54
N PHE A 94 14.40 -1.38 2.65
CA PHE A 94 13.64 -1.48 3.91
C PHE A 94 13.39 -2.90 4.40
N CYS A 95 13.31 -3.86 3.47
CA CYS A 95 13.04 -5.27 3.74
C CYS A 95 13.63 -6.14 2.62
N LYS A 96 13.67 -7.45 2.85
CA LYS A 96 14.12 -8.45 1.86
C LYS A 96 12.93 -9.10 1.15
N PHE A 97 13.14 -9.41 -0.12
CA PHE A 97 12.26 -10.21 -0.95
C PHE A 97 12.98 -11.49 -1.37
N ARG A 98 12.22 -12.46 -1.87
CA ARG A 98 12.74 -13.72 -2.39
C ARG A 98 13.63 -13.49 -3.61
N ASP A 99 13.22 -12.57 -4.48
CA ASP A 99 13.90 -12.25 -5.73
C ASP A 99 13.58 -10.80 -6.17
N LEU A 100 14.31 -10.34 -7.19
CA LEU A 100 14.11 -9.00 -7.75
C LEU A 100 12.69 -8.79 -8.30
N LEU A 101 12.04 -9.83 -8.84
CA LEU A 101 10.70 -9.70 -9.42
C LEU A 101 9.65 -9.46 -8.33
N GLU A 102 9.78 -10.13 -7.19
CA GLU A 102 8.95 -9.89 -6.03
C GLU A 102 9.16 -8.47 -5.47
N GLY A 103 10.40 -7.99 -5.40
CA GLY A 103 10.69 -6.61 -5.02
C GLY A 103 10.06 -5.59 -5.98
N ILE A 104 10.09 -5.86 -7.29
CA ILE A 104 9.42 -5.02 -8.29
C ILE A 104 7.89 -5.05 -8.12
N ASP A 105 7.27 -6.23 -7.92
CA ASP A 105 5.81 -6.31 -7.67
C ASP A 105 5.41 -5.52 -6.42
N ALA A 106 6.17 -5.66 -5.34
CA ALA A 106 5.96 -4.88 -4.11
C ALA A 106 6.11 -3.37 -4.34
N GLY A 107 7.18 -2.95 -5.04
CA GLY A 107 7.42 -1.55 -5.38
C GLY A 107 6.31 -0.95 -6.24
N MET A 108 5.88 -1.65 -7.30
CA MET A 108 4.75 -1.23 -8.15
C MET A 108 3.48 -1.03 -7.33
N ARG A 109 3.16 -1.97 -6.43
CA ARG A 109 1.97 -1.87 -5.57
C ARG A 109 2.06 -0.70 -4.59
N VAL A 110 3.22 -0.45 -3.98
CA VAL A 110 3.42 0.69 -3.07
C VAL A 110 3.26 2.01 -3.82
N GLY A 111 3.88 2.16 -4.99
CA GLY A 111 3.72 3.35 -5.82
C GLY A 111 2.25 3.57 -6.21
N MET A 112 1.61 2.54 -6.73
CA MET A 112 0.20 2.60 -7.11
C MET A 112 -0.71 2.93 -5.92
N ALA A 113 -0.47 2.33 -4.75
CA ALA A 113 -1.24 2.61 -3.54
C ALA A 113 -1.07 4.06 -3.08
N TYR A 114 0.15 4.59 -3.12
CA TYR A 114 0.41 5.98 -2.79
C TYR A 114 -0.29 6.95 -3.76
N TRP A 115 -0.14 6.73 -5.06
CA TRP A 115 -0.74 7.57 -6.10
C TRP A 115 -2.28 7.61 -6.03
N THR A 116 -2.88 6.49 -5.62
CA THR A 116 -4.34 6.34 -5.47
C THR A 116 -4.84 6.62 -4.06
N LEU A 117 -4.08 7.40 -3.27
CA LEU A 117 -4.42 7.85 -1.90
C LEU A 117 -4.52 6.75 -0.83
N GLY A 118 -4.22 5.50 -1.19
CA GLY A 118 -4.47 4.32 -0.36
C GLY A 118 -5.95 4.09 -0.07
N VAL A 119 -6.86 4.54 -0.94
CA VAL A 119 -8.34 4.43 -0.73
C VAL A 119 -9.04 3.51 -1.71
N VAL A 120 -8.30 2.87 -2.63
CA VAL A 120 -8.85 1.97 -3.66
C VAL A 120 -8.22 0.59 -3.54
N SER A 121 -8.95 -0.46 -3.92
CA SER A 121 -8.44 -1.84 -3.88
C SER A 121 -7.51 -2.20 -5.04
N SER A 122 -7.39 -1.31 -6.04
CA SER A 122 -6.65 -1.57 -7.28
C SER A 122 -5.18 -2.03 -7.10
N PRO A 123 -4.38 -1.54 -6.13
CA PRO A 123 -3.04 -2.08 -5.89
C PRO A 123 -3.01 -3.55 -5.50
N LEU A 124 -4.11 -4.10 -4.97
CA LEU A 124 -4.22 -5.51 -4.59
C LEU A 124 -4.98 -6.32 -5.65
N GLU A 125 -6.15 -5.83 -6.04
CA GLU A 125 -7.13 -6.58 -6.81
C GLU A 125 -7.24 -6.13 -8.27
N GLY A 126 -6.76 -4.93 -8.60
CA GLY A 126 -6.80 -4.37 -9.95
C GLY A 126 -5.57 -4.75 -10.74
N TYR A 127 -4.39 -4.48 -10.20
CA TYR A 127 -3.13 -5.01 -10.67
C TYR A 127 -2.94 -6.44 -10.14
N THR A 128 -3.00 -7.42 -11.04
CA THR A 128 -2.93 -8.83 -10.66
C THR A 128 -1.48 -9.27 -10.47
N ASN A 129 -0.66 -9.11 -11.51
CA ASN A 129 0.77 -9.44 -11.53
C ASN A 129 1.43 -8.84 -12.78
N PHE A 130 2.72 -9.11 -12.92
CA PHE A 130 3.44 -8.94 -14.18
C PHE A 130 4.25 -10.19 -14.52
N THR A 131 4.65 -10.30 -15.78
CA THR A 131 5.60 -11.32 -16.25
C THR A 131 6.64 -10.68 -17.15
N LEU A 132 7.86 -11.22 -17.15
CA LEU A 132 8.85 -10.89 -18.18
C LEU A 132 8.59 -11.73 -19.43
N LYS A 133 8.46 -11.06 -20.56
CA LYS A 133 8.30 -11.68 -21.89
C LYS A 133 9.43 -11.24 -22.80
N LYS A 134 9.57 -11.96 -23.92
CA LYS A 134 10.58 -11.68 -24.94
C LYS A 134 9.97 -10.95 -26.13
N THR A 135 10.62 -9.87 -26.56
CA THR A 135 10.34 -9.23 -27.84
C THR A 135 10.72 -10.14 -29.01
N LYS A 136 10.36 -9.77 -30.24
CA LYS A 136 10.78 -10.52 -31.45
C LYS A 136 12.29 -10.62 -31.60
N ASP A 137 13.04 -9.64 -31.10
CA ASP A 137 14.50 -9.59 -31.07
C ASP A 137 15.12 -10.17 -29.78
N GLY A 138 14.33 -10.81 -28.90
CA GLY A 138 14.83 -11.55 -27.74
C GLY A 138 15.15 -10.71 -26.49
N LYS A 139 14.78 -9.42 -26.47
CA LYS A 139 14.92 -8.54 -25.30
C LYS A 139 13.79 -8.77 -24.30
N ASP A 140 14.09 -8.59 -23.02
CA ASP A 140 13.07 -8.65 -21.96
C ASP A 140 12.20 -7.40 -21.97
N PHE A 141 10.90 -7.60 -21.75
CA PHE A 141 9.95 -6.53 -21.47
C PHE A 141 8.92 -6.97 -20.42
N PHE A 142 8.37 -6.00 -19.70
CA PHE A 142 7.33 -6.22 -18.71
C PHE A 142 5.95 -6.35 -19.38
N SER A 143 5.24 -7.42 -19.08
CA SER A 143 3.83 -7.62 -19.45
C SER A 143 2.99 -7.59 -18.17
N VAL A 144 2.27 -6.50 -17.97
CA VAL A 144 1.41 -6.27 -16.80
C VAL A 144 0.01 -6.83 -17.06
N TYR A 145 -0.60 -7.43 -16.02
CA TYR A 145 -1.93 -8.00 -16.08
C TYR A 145 -2.85 -7.27 -15.11
N TYR A 146 -4.02 -6.89 -15.63
CA TYR A 146 -5.06 -6.20 -14.88
C TYR A 146 -6.34 -7.03 -14.84
N SER A 147 -7.05 -6.94 -13.73
CA SER A 147 -8.37 -7.51 -13.49
C SER A 147 -9.43 -6.42 -13.37
N GLY A 148 -10.71 -6.79 -13.49
CA GLY A 148 -11.85 -5.87 -13.44
C GLY A 148 -11.82 -4.82 -12.31
N PRO A 149 -11.36 -5.12 -11.08
CA PRO A 149 -11.26 -4.14 -9.99
C PRO A 149 -10.36 -2.94 -10.27
N ILE A 150 -9.50 -2.98 -11.31
CA ILE A 150 -8.69 -1.83 -11.76
C ILE A 150 -9.54 -0.59 -12.05
N ARG A 151 -10.83 -0.77 -12.36
CA ARG A 151 -11.79 0.31 -12.58
C ARG A 151 -11.96 1.20 -11.34
N SER A 152 -11.69 0.70 -10.14
CA SER A 152 -11.75 1.47 -8.89
C SER A 152 -10.69 2.56 -8.80
N ALA A 153 -9.52 2.39 -9.45
CA ALA A 153 -8.49 3.43 -9.54
C ALA A 153 -8.90 4.61 -10.45
N GLY A 154 -9.98 4.46 -11.23
CA GLY A 154 -10.34 5.40 -12.28
C GLY A 154 -9.31 5.45 -13.42
N ALA A 155 -9.60 6.27 -14.43
CA ALA A 155 -8.71 6.39 -15.59
C ALA A 155 -7.33 6.96 -15.22
N THR A 156 -7.26 7.93 -14.29
CA THR A 156 -6.00 8.55 -13.87
C THR A 156 -5.09 7.57 -13.12
N GLY A 157 -5.65 6.78 -12.20
CA GLY A 157 -4.87 5.79 -11.46
C GLY A 157 -4.43 4.63 -12.36
N ALA A 158 -5.32 4.15 -13.23
CA ALA A 158 -5.01 3.08 -14.18
C ALA A 158 -4.03 3.50 -15.29
N ALA A 159 -3.99 4.78 -15.67
CA ALA A 159 -3.02 5.29 -16.63
C ALA A 159 -1.62 5.44 -16.04
N PHE A 160 -1.53 5.66 -14.72
CA PHE A 160 -0.26 5.79 -14.02
C PHE A 160 0.36 4.42 -13.65
N SER A 161 -0.48 3.40 -13.42
CA SER A 161 -0.06 2.05 -13.01
C SER A 161 0.72 1.25 -14.06
#